data_AF-A0A4R7FRF2-F1
#
_entry.id   AF-A0A4R7FRF2-F1
#
_cell.length_a   1.000
_cell.length_b   1.000
_cell.length_c   1.000
_cell.angle_alpha   90.00
_cell.angle_beta   90.00
_cell.angle_gamma   90.00
#
_symmetry.space_group_name_H-M   'P 1'
#
loop_
_entity.id
_entity.type
_entity.pdbx_description
1 polymer ?
#
loop_
_entity_poly.entity_id
_entity_poly.type
_entity_poly.pdbx_seq_one_letter_code
_entity_poly.pdbx_strand_id
1 'polypeptide(L)' 'MAESFDAEQVVREVTTTLLTKFPDRDPVEVERAVREQVDELARHPVRDYVSVLARRAAKKQLESNA' A
#
# COMPACT_ATOMS: atom_id res chain seq x y z
N MET A 1 10.45 15.85 -12.25
CA MET A 1 9.10 15.52 -12.78
C MET A 1 8.59 14.41 -11.88
N ALA A 2 7.54 14.66 -11.10
CA ALA A 2 6.91 13.55 -10.38
C ALA A 2 6.21 12.69 -11.44
N GLU A 3 6.47 11.40 -11.47
CA GLU A 3 5.62 10.48 -12.22
C GLU A 3 4.17 10.74 -11.80
N SER A 4 3.30 11.00 -12.77
CA SER A 4 1.88 11.09 -12.52
C SER A 4 1.43 9.74 -11.96
N PHE A 5 0.88 9.74 -10.76
CA PHE A 5 0.33 8.55 -10.12
C PHE A 5 -0.73 7.90 -11.02
N ASP A 6 -0.46 6.68 -11.51
CA ASP A 6 -1.42 5.85 -12.25
C ASP A 6 -2.05 4.82 -11.31
N ALA A 7 -3.24 5.13 -10.81
CA ALA A 7 -3.98 4.28 -9.88
C ALA A 7 -4.31 2.90 -10.47
N GLU A 8 -4.62 2.82 -11.76
CA GLU A 8 -4.99 1.56 -12.41
C GLU A 8 -3.78 0.65 -12.58
N GLN A 9 -2.61 1.22 -12.87
CA GLN A 9 -1.37 0.46 -12.86
C GLN A 9 -1.07 -0.11 -11.47
N VAL A 10 -1.19 0.70 -10.43
CA VAL A 10 -0.98 0.27 -9.04
C VAL A 10 -1.95 -0.85 -8.65
N VAL A 11 -3.23 -0.73 -9.01
CA VAL A 11 -4.24 -1.77 -8.73
C VAL A 11 -3.85 -3.10 -9.37
N ARG A 12 -3.43 -3.10 -10.65
CA ARG A 12 -3.01 -4.33 -11.34
C ARG A 12 -1.80 -4.98 -10.66
N GLU A 13 -0.74 -4.22 -10.42
CA GLU A 13 0.51 -4.73 -9.85
C GLU A 13 0.33 -5.29 -8.44
N VAL A 14 -0.41 -4.57 -7.59
CA VAL A 14 -0.69 -4.99 -6.22
C VAL A 14 -1.60 -6.21 -6.19
N THR A 15 -2.65 -6.25 -7.03
CA THR A 15 -3.56 -7.41 -7.13
C THR A 15 -2.80 -8.66 -7.54
N THR A 16 -1.95 -8.59 -8.58
CA THR A 16 -1.10 -9.71 -8.99
C THR A 16 -0.20 -10.17 -7.85
N THR A 17 0.43 -9.25 -7.13
CA THR A 17 1.30 -9.57 -6.00
C THR A 17 0.52 -10.25 -4.87
N LEU A 18 -0.68 -9.77 -4.55
CA LEU A 18 -1.50 -10.36 -3.48
C LEU A 18 -2.01 -11.75 -3.85
N LEU A 19 -2.39 -11.99 -5.10
CA LEU A 19 -2.82 -13.33 -5.53
C LEU A 19 -1.70 -14.37 -5.43
N THR A 20 -0.42 -13.99 -5.55
CA THR A 20 0.68 -14.92 -5.27
C THR A 20 0.80 -15.28 -3.78
N LYS A 21 0.37 -14.39 -2.88
CA LYS A 21 0.41 -14.60 -1.43
C LYS A 21 -0.87 -15.24 -0.89
N PHE A 22 -1.98 -15.05 -1.59
CA PHE A 22 -3.31 -15.50 -1.22
C PHE A 22 -3.97 -16.24 -2.40
N PRO A 23 -3.40 -17.38 -2.85
CA PRO A 23 -3.86 -18.07 -4.04
C PRO A 23 -5.28 -18.64 -3.93
N ASP A 24 -5.77 -18.88 -2.71
CA ASP A 24 -7.11 -19.43 -2.45
C ASP A 24 -8.22 -18.36 -2.41
N ARG A 25 -7.87 -17.08 -2.58
CA ARG A 25 -8.84 -15.97 -2.55
C ARG A 25 -9.37 -15.70 -3.95
N ASP A 26 -10.64 -15.29 -4.01
CA ASP A 26 -11.27 -14.87 -5.26
C ASP A 26 -10.55 -13.62 -5.81
N PRO A 27 -10.04 -13.67 -7.07
CA PRO A 27 -9.42 -12.52 -7.74
C PRO A 27 -10.27 -11.25 -7.70
N VAL A 28 -11.60 -11.37 -7.82
CA VAL A 28 -12.51 -10.22 -7.81
C VAL A 28 -12.55 -9.57 -6.42
N GLU A 29 -12.54 -10.38 -5.36
CA GLU A 29 -12.50 -9.86 -3.99
C GLU A 29 -11.17 -9.18 -3.69
N VAL A 30 -10.05 -9.75 -4.15
CA VAL A 30 -8.71 -9.16 -3.98
C VAL A 30 -8.61 -7.84 -4.73
N GLU A 31 -9.03 -7.79 -6.00
CA GLU A 31 -8.99 -6.56 -6.79
C GLU A 31 -9.87 -5.46 -6.17
N ARG A 32 -11.09 -5.79 -5.74
CA ARG A 32 -11.98 -4.84 -5.05
C ARG A 32 -11.32 -4.26 -3.80
N ALA A 33 -10.75 -5.13 -2.95
CA ALA A 33 -10.05 -4.68 -1.75
C ALA A 33 -8.86 -3.76 -2.08
N VAL A 34 -8.09 -4.08 -3.13
CA VAL A 34 -6.98 -3.25 -3.59
C VAL A 34 -7.48 -1.90 -4.09
N ARG A 35 -8.52 -1.86 -4.93
CA ARG A 35 -9.11 -0.62 -5.44
C ARG A 35 -9.59 0.29 -4.31
N GLU A 36 -10.32 -0.26 -3.34
CA GLU A 36 -10.80 0.50 -2.17
C GLU A 36 -9.62 1.13 -1.39
N GLN A 37 -8.55 0.38 -1.18
CA GLN A 37 -7.37 0.91 -0.50
C GLN A 37 -6.63 1.94 -1.36
N VAL A 38 -6.48 1.73 -2.67
CA VAL A 38 -5.82 2.70 -3.56
C VAL A 38 -6.60 4.02 -3.61
N ASP A 39 -7.93 3.96 -3.69
CA ASP A 39 -8.79 5.13 -3.71
C ASP A 39 -8.75 5.91 -2.39
N GLU A 40 -8.76 5.20 -1.26
CA GLU A 40 -8.58 5.83 0.04
C GLU A 40 -7.19 6.47 0.11
N LEU A 41 -6.15 5.74 -0.30
CA LEU A 41 -4.77 6.21 -0.18
C LEU A 41 -4.52 7.45 -1.04
N ALA A 42 -5.08 7.50 -2.24
CA ALA A 42 -4.97 8.61 -3.19
C ALA A 42 -5.58 9.92 -2.68
N ARG A 43 -6.51 9.86 -1.72
CA ARG A 43 -7.14 11.05 -1.11
C ARG A 43 -6.26 11.73 -0.06
N HIS A 44 -5.24 11.05 0.46
CA HIS A 44 -4.38 11.59 1.50
C HIS A 44 -3.08 12.16 0.93
N PRO A 45 -2.60 13.32 1.43
CA PRO A 45 -1.27 13.81 1.11
C PRO A 45 -0.19 12.79 1.44
N VAL A 46 0.78 12.61 0.54
CA VAL A 46 1.94 11.70 0.73
C VAL A 46 2.66 11.93 2.08
N ARG A 47 2.67 13.18 2.57
CA ARG A 47 3.29 13.56 3.85
C ARG A 47 2.68 12.83 5.05
N ASP A 48 1.40 12.50 5.00
CA ASP A 48 0.69 11.85 6.11
C ASP A 48 1.19 10.41 6.27
N TYR A 49 1.38 9.68 5.18
CA TYR A 49 1.99 8.34 5.19
C TYR A 49 3.43 8.34 5.66
N VAL A 50 4.23 9.29 5.19
CA VAL A 50 5.63 9.41 5.60
C VAL A 50 5.72 9.59 7.11
N SER A 51 4.82 10.38 7.72
CA SER A 51 4.80 10.58 9.18
C SER A 51 4.54 9.28 9.95
N VAL A 52 3.60 8.45 9.49
CA VAL A 52 3.23 7.18 10.13
C VAL A 52 4.34 6.14 9.95
N LEU A 53 4.85 5.99 8.73
CA LEU A 53 5.92 5.04 8.42
C LEU A 53 7.22 5.41 9.13
N ALA A 54 7.59 6.70 9.17
CA ALA A 54 8.76 7.18 9.89
C ALA A 54 8.63 6.92 11.39
N ARG A 55 7.46 7.18 12.00
CA ARG A 55 7.22 6.87 13.42
C ARG A 55 7.40 5.38 13.71
N ARG A 56 6.84 4.50 12.86
CA ARG A 56 6.95 3.05 13.04
C ARG A 56 8.40 2.57 12.89
N ALA A 57 9.12 3.07 11.88
CA ALA A 57 10.52 2.72 11.65
C ALA A 57 11.42 3.20 12.80
N ALA A 58 11.26 4.47 13.23
CA ALA A 58 12.02 5.04 14.34
C ALA A 58 11.78 4.28 15.65
N LYS A 59 10.53 3.92 15.95
CA LYS A 59 10.20 3.08 17.12
C LYS A 59 10.92 1.73 17.07
N LYS A 60 10.83 1.01 15.95
CA LYS A 60 11.51 -0.29 15.77
C LYS A 60 13.03 -0.15 15.94
N GLN A 61 13.63 0.91 15.42
CA GLN A 61 15.06 1.17 15.55
C GLN A 61 15.48 1.42 17.01
N LEU A 62 14.69 2.16 17.78
CA LEU A 62 14.97 2.41 19.19
C LEU A 62 14.83 1.14 20.03
N GLU A 63 13.80 0.33 19.78
CA GLU A 63 13.58 -0.96 20.47
C GLU A 63 14.64 -2.01 20.10
N SER A 64 15.23 -1.95 18.90
CA SER A 64 16.31 -2.85 18.48
C SER A 64 17.68 -2.46 19.02
N ASN A 65 17.85 -1.21 19.50
CA ASN A 65 19.09 -0.69 20.06
C ASN A 65 19.04 -0.54 21.60
N ALA A 66 17.97 -1.02 22.23
CA ALA A 66 17.76 -1.08 23.68
C ALA A 66 17.91 -2.52 24.18
#